data_AF-A0A7I6N1A6-F1
#
_entry.id   AF-A0A7I6N1A6-F1
#
_cell.length_a   1.000
_cell.length_b   1.000
_cell.length_c   1.000
_cell.angle_alpha   90.00
_cell.angle_beta   90.00
_cell.angle_gamma   90.00
#
_symmetry.space_group_name_H-M   'P 1'
#
loop_
_entity.id
_entity.type
_entity.pdbx_description
1 polymer ?
#
loop_
_entity_poly.entity_id
_entity_poly.type
_entity_poly.pdbx_seq_one_letter_code
_entity_poly.pdbx_strand_id
1 'polypeptide(L)' 'MATWMSMSFQDSNSMYMDNLISFYNLNMMIMTGIITLVLFILLDLSLNVYCNRFLLKNHNIEVVWTIIPMFI' A
#
# COMPACT_ATOMS: atom_id res chain seq x y z
N MET A 1 -8.71 -22.87 -15.96
CA MET A 1 -9.99 -22.26 -16.39
C MET A 1 -10.52 -21.45 -15.24
N ALA A 2 -10.98 -20.23 -15.47
CA ALA A 2 -11.56 -19.41 -14.42
C ALA A 2 -12.85 -20.06 -13.91
N THR A 3 -12.93 -20.25 -12.60
CA THR A 3 -14.17 -20.61 -11.92
C THR A 3 -14.96 -19.35 -11.60
N TRP A 4 -16.27 -19.51 -11.34
CA TRP A 4 -17.10 -18.40 -10.90
C TRP A 4 -16.51 -17.79 -9.62
N MET A 5 -16.45 -16.46 -9.56
CA MET A 5 -15.98 -15.69 -8.41
C MET A 5 -14.49 -15.87 -8.04
N SER A 6 -13.63 -16.24 -9.01
CA SER A 6 -12.17 -16.27 -8.79
C SER A 6 -11.57 -14.87 -8.71
N MET A 7 -11.08 -14.46 -7.53
CA MET A 7 -10.41 -13.17 -7.31
C MET A 7 -8.90 -13.20 -7.60
N SER A 8 -8.29 -14.38 -7.62
CA SER A 8 -6.87 -14.58 -7.93
C SER A 8 -6.65 -14.92 -9.40
N PHE A 9 -5.39 -14.89 -9.84
CA PHE A 9 -5.02 -15.48 -11.12
C PHE A 9 -5.30 -16.99 -11.15
N GLN A 10 -5.50 -17.51 -12.36
CA GLN A 10 -5.55 -18.95 -12.59
C GLN A 10 -4.16 -19.57 -12.34
N ASP A 11 -4.14 -20.86 -12.03
CA ASP A 11 -2.89 -21.62 -11.91
C ASP A 11 -2.02 -21.48 -13.16
N SER A 12 -0.72 -21.43 -12.94
CA SER A 12 0.27 -21.25 -13.98
C SER A 12 0.40 -22.50 -14.85
N ASN A 13 0.40 -22.27 -16.17
CA ASN A 13 0.69 -23.33 -17.16
C ASN A 13 2.08 -23.16 -17.79
N SER A 14 2.87 -22.18 -17.35
CA SER A 14 4.22 -21.93 -17.84
C SER A 14 5.07 -21.22 -16.78
N MET A 15 6.39 -21.42 -16.85
CA MET A 15 7.38 -20.78 -15.97
C MET A 15 7.31 -19.23 -16.00
N TYR A 16 6.91 -18.66 -17.14
CA TYR A 16 6.73 -17.21 -17.24
C TYR A 16 5.53 -16.72 -16.43
N MET A 17 4.44 -17.49 -16.41
CA MET A 17 3.25 -17.17 -15.62
C MET A 17 3.53 -17.27 -14.12
N ASP A 18 4.32 -18.25 -13.67
CA ASP A 18 4.75 -18.34 -12.27
C ASP A 18 5.51 -17.09 -11.83
N ASN A 19 6.43 -16.60 -12.66
CA ASN A 19 7.18 -15.39 -12.35
C ASN A 19 6.25 -14.17 -12.26
N LEU A 20 5.27 -14.03 -13.16
CA LEU A 20 4.29 -12.95 -13.10
C LEU A 20 3.40 -13.00 -11.87
N ILE A 21 2.95 -14.20 -11.46
CA ILE A 21 2.15 -14.37 -10.24
C ILE A 21 2.99 -13.99 -9.01
N SER A 22 4.27 -14.37 -8.96
CA SER A 22 5.16 -14.00 -7.85
C SER A 22 5.39 -12.48 -7.76
N PHE A 23 5.60 -11.81 -8.91
CA PHE A 23 5.72 -10.36 -8.98
C PHE A 23 4.43 -9.65 -8.57
N TYR A 24 3.29 -10.14 -9.04
CA TYR A 24 1.98 -9.61 -8.65
C TYR A 24 1.76 -9.71 -7.14
N ASN A 25 2.06 -10.86 -6.53
CA ASN A 25 1.89 -11.05 -5.10
C ASN A 25 2.76 -10.07 -4.30
N LEU A 26 4.01 -9.83 -4.72
CA LEU A 26 4.90 -8.87 -4.09
C LEU A 26 4.34 -7.43 -4.20
N ASN A 27 3.86 -7.03 -5.38
CA ASN A 27 3.26 -5.71 -5.57
C ASN A 27 1.97 -5.54 -4.76
N MET A 28 1.11 -6.56 -4.71
CA MET A 28 -0.13 -6.49 -3.94
C MET A 28 0.14 -6.38 -2.44
N MET A 29 1.17 -7.06 -1.93
CA MET A 29 1.61 -6.90 -0.54
C MET A 29 2.05 -5.46 -0.26
N ILE A 30 2.84 -4.85 -1.14
CA ILE A 30 3.29 -3.46 -0.99
C ILE A 30 2.09 -2.49 -1.03
N MET A 31 1.21 -2.61 -2.04
CA MET A 31 0.07 -1.73 -2.21
C MET A 31 -0.91 -1.79 -1.03
N THR A 32 -1.21 -3.00 -0.54
CA THR A 32 -2.06 -3.17 0.65
C THR A 32 -1.41 -2.61 1.93
N GLY A 33 -0.09 -2.72 2.06
CA GLY A 33 0.66 -2.09 3.16
C GLY A 33 0.55 -0.56 3.14
N ILE A 34 0.67 0.07 1.97
CA ILE A 34 0.51 1.52 1.82
C ILE A 34 -0.93 1.94 2.15
N ILE A 35 -1.93 1.23 1.63
CA ILE A 35 -3.34 1.55 1.86
C ILE A 35 -3.70 1.46 3.35
N THR A 36 -3.23 0.42 4.05
CA THR A 36 -3.50 0.27 5.49
C THR A 36 -2.80 1.35 6.33
N LEU A 37 -1.57 1.75 5.96
CA LEU A 37 -0.87 2.85 6.62
C LEU A 37 -1.60 4.19 6.44
N VAL A 38 -2.08 4.49 5.22
CA VAL A 38 -2.85 5.70 4.95
C VAL A 38 -4.18 5.69 5.71
N LEU A 39 -4.89 4.57 5.71
CA LEU A 39 -6.13 4.42 6.49
C LEU A 39 -5.90 4.66 7.98
N PHE A 40 -4.81 4.13 8.54
CA PHE A 40 -4.46 4.36 9.94
C PHE A 40 -4.25 5.84 10.25
N ILE A 41 -3.49 6.57 9.42
CA ILE A 41 -3.27 8.01 9.59
C ILE A 41 -4.58 8.80 9.49
N LEU A 42 -5.45 8.45 8.54
CA LEU A 42 -6.75 9.10 8.39
C LEU A 42 -7.64 8.88 9.62
N LEU A 43 -7.67 7.66 10.16
CA LEU A 43 -8.42 7.34 11.37
C LEU A 43 -7.90 8.16 12.56
N ASP A 44 -6.57 8.21 12.76
CA ASP A 44 -5.96 8.99 13.83
C ASP A 44 -6.31 10.48 13.73
N LEU A 45 -6.19 11.08 12.54
CA LEU A 45 -6.57 12.48 12.31
C LEU A 45 -8.05 12.75 12.58
N SER A 46 -8.94 11.80 12.28
CA SER A 46 -10.39 11.96 12.49
C SER A 46 -10.81 11.84 13.96
N LEU A 47 -10.09 11.02 14.75
CA LEU A 47 -10.39 10.77 16.16
C LEU A 47 -9.67 11.75 17.10
N ASN A 48 -8.66 12.46 16.59
CA ASN A 48 -7.88 13.41 17.38
C ASN A 48 -8.70 14.65 17.78
N VAL A 49 -8.84 14.87 19.09
CA VAL A 49 -9.55 16.03 19.67
C VAL A 49 -8.67 17.30 19.69
N TYR A 50 -7.34 17.14 19.63
CA TYR A 50 -6.40 18.25 19.74
C TYR A 50 -6.04 18.86 18.38
N CYS A 51 -6.31 20.16 18.22
CA CYS A 51 -5.93 20.90 17.02
C CYS A 51 -4.45 21.31 17.04
N ASN A 52 -3.65 20.75 16.12
CA ASN A 52 -2.27 21.21 15.88
C ASN A 52 -2.19 22.12 14.64
N ARG A 53 -2.05 23.43 14.85
CA ARG A 53 -1.96 24.44 13.78
C ARG A 53 -0.65 24.36 12.96
N PHE A 54 0.42 23.81 13.51
CA PHE A 54 1.73 23.78 12.85
C PHE A 54 1.98 22.49 12.04
N LEU A 55 1.03 21.55 12.03
CA LEU A 55 1.15 20.29 11.30
C LEU A 55 1.45 20.50 9.80
N LEU A 56 0.87 21.53 9.19
CA LEU A 56 1.01 21.85 7.76
C LEU A 56 2.35 22.51 7.36
N LYS A 57 3.18 22.94 8.32
CA LYS A 57 4.46 23.61 8.03
C LYS A 57 5.67 22.77 8.41
N ASN A 58 5.48 21.49 8.69
CA ASN A 58 6.52 20.66 9.25
C ASN A 58 7.36 20.01 8.13
N HIS A 59 8.41 20.71 7.69
CA HIS A 59 9.33 20.23 6.64
C HIS A 59 9.92 18.85 6.94
N ASN A 60 10.09 18.50 8.23
CA ASN A 60 10.56 17.17 8.61
C ASN A 60 9.60 16.05 8.20
N ILE A 61 8.28 16.30 8.23
CA ILE A 61 7.26 15.31 7.79
C ILE A 61 7.35 15.13 6.27
N GLU A 62 7.62 16.21 5.54
CA GLU A 62 7.76 16.16 4.08
C GLU A 62 8.97 15.32 3.64
N VAL A 63 10.09 15.44 4.35
CA VAL A 63 11.27 14.61 4.10
C VAL A 63 10.97 13.13 4.38
N VAL A 64 10.24 12.82 5.45
CA VAL A 64 9.92 11.44 5.81
C VAL A 64 9.03 10.77 4.76
N TRP A 65 7.93 11.41 4.35
CA TRP A 65 7.00 10.81 3.39
C TRP A 65 7.47 10.85 1.92
N THR A 66 8.63 11.48 1.62
CA THR A 66 9.25 11.46 0.27
C THR A 66 10.31 10.37 0.17
N ILE A 67 11.09 10.18 1.24
CA ILE A 67 12.11 9.15 1.30
C ILE A 67 11.49 7.75 1.42
N ILE A 68 10.43 7.59 2.22
CA ILE A 68 9.78 6.28 2.42
C ILE A 68 9.29 5.68 1.08
N PRO A 69 8.50 6.39 0.24
CA PRO A 69 8.06 5.87 -1.05
C PRO A 69 9.16 5.75 -2.10
N MET A 70 10.31 6.39 -1.91
CA MET A 70 11.45 6.24 -2.83
C MET A 70 12.14 4.88 -2.65
N PHE A 71 12.11 4.31 -1.44
CA PHE A 71 12.71 3.00 -1.15
C PHE A 71 11.78 1.82 -1.41
N ILE A 72 10.47 2.07 -1.47
CA ILE A 72 9.44 1.08 -1.79
C ILE A 72 9.35 0.93 -3.31
#